data_AF-A0A257UBM8-F1
#
_entry.id   AF-A0A257UBM8-F1
#
_cell.length_a   1.000
_cell.length_b   1.000
_cell.length_c   1.000
_cell.angle_alpha   90.00
_cell.angle_beta   90.00
_cell.angle_gamma   90.00
#
_symmetry.space_group_name_H-M   'P 1'
#
loop_
_entity.id
_entity.type
_entity.pdbx_description
1 polymer ?
#
loop_
_entity_poly.entity_id
_entity_poly.type
_entity_poly.pdbx_seq_one_letter_code
_entity_poly.pdbx_strand_id
1 'polypeptide(L)'
;MLGEVSFVFGAALIMALAGAALAFGMPPIRLLPTDAPATRLFVQGSVGFGLGWWGGLFWSTALVFYARRVPLLPPLGAMRLATWVAAAILAAASLALRAGGASVVLSIGAGLVVATVAARLVVARAANREGQ
;
A
#
# COMPACT_ATOMS: atom_id res chain seq x y z
N MET A 1 -11.65 -10.69 -16.44
CA MET A 1 -12.27 -10.19 -15.19
C MET A 1 -11.84 -10.97 -13.95
N LEU A 2 -11.94 -12.31 -13.90
CA LEU A 2 -11.58 -13.08 -12.69
C LEU A 2 -10.13 -12.83 -12.19
N GLY A 3 -9.17 -12.74 -13.11
CA GLY A 3 -7.76 -12.44 -12.77
C GLY A 3 -7.53 -11.03 -12.22
N GLU A 4 -8.27 -10.02 -12.70
CA GLU A 4 -8.17 -8.65 -12.18
C GLU A 4 -8.80 -8.55 -10.78
N VAL A 5 -9.93 -9.23 -10.57
CA VAL A 5 -10.58 -9.29 -9.25
C VAL A 5 -9.65 -9.98 -8.24
N SER A 6 -9.09 -11.14 -8.61
CA SER A 6 -8.09 -11.84 -7.78
C SER A 6 -6.88 -10.96 -7.49
N PHE A 7 -6.40 -10.21 -8.48
CA PHE A 7 -5.33 -9.24 -8.30
C PHE A 7 -5.71 -8.13 -7.31
N VAL A 8 -6.87 -7.48 -7.46
CA VAL A 8 -7.32 -6.39 -6.59
C VAL A 8 -7.43 -6.85 -5.14
N PHE A 9 -8.04 -8.02 -4.89
CA PHE A 9 -8.12 -8.59 -3.54
C PHE A 9 -6.74 -8.98 -2.99
N GLY A 10 -5.87 -9.56 -3.82
CA GLY A 10 -4.51 -9.88 -3.42
C GLY A 10 -3.70 -8.64 -3.08
N ALA A 11 -3.86 -7.57 -3.86
CA ALA A 11 -3.19 -6.29 -3.65
C ALA A 11 -3.71 -5.58 -2.40
N ALA A 12 -5.01 -5.61 -2.17
CA ALA A 12 -5.62 -5.11 -0.93
C ALA A 12 -5.07 -5.84 0.30
N LEU A 13 -4.90 -7.16 0.23
CA LEU A 13 -4.32 -7.94 1.33
C LEU A 13 -2.86 -7.54 1.60
N ILE A 14 -2.04 -7.37 0.55
CA ILE A 14 -0.64 -6.92 0.68
C ILE A 14 -0.60 -5.54 1.37
N MET A 15 -1.44 -4.61 0.92
CA MET A 15 -1.51 -3.26 1.49
C MET A 15 -2.09 -3.25 2.91
N ALA A 16 -2.98 -4.18 3.25
CA ALA A 16 -3.49 -4.37 4.61
C ALA A 16 -2.37 -4.81 5.56
N LEU A 17 -1.53 -5.76 5.15
CA LEU A 17 -0.37 -6.18 5.93
C LEU A 17 0.64 -5.04 6.08
N ALA A 18 0.90 -4.27 5.02
CA ALA A 18 1.74 -3.08 5.09
C ALA A 18 1.15 -2.01 6.02
N GLY A 19 -0.16 -1.79 5.98
CA GLY A 19 -0.87 -0.88 6.86
C GLY A 19 -0.79 -1.29 8.33
N ALA A 20 -0.92 -2.59 8.63
CA ALA A 20 -0.73 -3.12 9.98
C ALA A 20 0.71 -2.90 10.47
N ALA A 21 1.71 -3.21 9.65
CA ALA A 21 3.13 -2.98 9.98
C ALA A 21 3.44 -1.49 10.22
N LEU A 22 2.91 -0.62 9.35
CA LEU A 22 3.01 0.83 9.50
C LEU A 22 2.38 1.32 10.79
N ALA A 23 1.20 0.80 11.16
CA ALA A 23 0.52 1.22 12.37
C ALA A 23 1.38 0.99 13.61
N PHE A 24 2.12 -0.12 13.70
CA PHE A 24 3.05 -0.37 14.83
C PHE A 24 4.24 0.59 14.87
N GLY A 25 4.65 1.17 13.74
CA GLY A 25 5.68 2.22 13.69
C GLY A 25 5.15 3.64 13.90
N MET A 26 3.84 3.81 14.09
CA MET A 26 3.19 5.10 14.30
C MET A 26 2.84 5.31 15.79
N PRO A 27 2.61 6.55 16.23
CA PRO A 27 2.18 6.83 17.59
C PRO A 27 0.92 6.02 17.95
N PRO A 28 0.84 5.46 19.17
CA PRO A 28 -0.28 4.62 19.56
C PRO A 28 -1.59 5.42 19.54
N ILE A 29 -2.66 4.74 19.12
CA ILE A 29 -4.02 5.29 19.19
C ILE A 29 -4.35 5.54 20.67
N ARG A 30 -4.85 6.75 20.97
CA ARG A 30 -5.25 7.09 22.34
C ARG A 30 -6.49 6.30 22.72
N LEU A 31 -6.28 5.30 23.56
CA LEU A 31 -7.31 4.48 24.20
C LEU A 31 -7.40 4.82 25.69
N LEU A 32 -8.42 4.31 26.38
CA LEU A 32 -8.63 4.63 27.79
C LEU A 32 -7.42 4.16 28.62
N PRO A 33 -7.04 4.89 29.69
CA PRO A 33 -5.90 4.53 30.54
C PRO A 33 -5.98 3.11 31.11
N THR A 34 -7.21 2.60 31.26
CA THR A 34 -7.55 1.29 31.83
C THR A 34 -7.40 0.12 30.86
N ASP A 35 -7.17 0.38 29.57
CA ASP A 35 -7.10 -0.69 28.57
C ASP A 35 -5.78 -1.46 28.66
N ALA A 36 -5.90 -2.79 28.73
CA ALA A 36 -4.76 -3.71 28.76
C ALA A 36 -3.81 -3.49 27.56
N PRO A 37 -2.49 -3.66 27.74
CA PRO A 37 -1.51 -3.42 26.68
C PRO A 37 -1.76 -4.28 25.43
N ALA A 38 -2.23 -5.51 25.60
CA ALA A 38 -2.61 -6.39 24.48
C ALA A 38 -3.77 -5.82 23.65
N THR A 39 -4.79 -5.25 24.29
CA THR A 39 -5.93 -4.62 23.61
C THR A 39 -5.48 -3.44 22.76
N ARG A 40 -4.53 -2.63 23.26
CA ARG A 40 -3.99 -1.48 22.52
C ARG A 40 -3.27 -1.90 21.25
N LEU A 41 -2.43 -2.93 21.34
CA LEU A 41 -1.72 -3.49 20.19
C LEU A 41 -2.68 -4.09 19.15
N PHE A 42 -3.69 -4.82 19.63
CA PHE A 42 -4.73 -5.38 18.76
C PHE A 42 -5.48 -4.28 18.01
N VAL A 43 -6.01 -3.28 18.72
CA VAL A 43 -6.75 -2.17 18.09
C VAL A 43 -5.86 -1.41 17.10
N GLN A 44 -4.61 -1.13 17.46
CA GLN A 44 -3.66 -0.44 16.58
C GLN A 44 -3.39 -1.24 15.29
N GLY A 45 -3.12 -2.54 15.43
CA GLY A 45 -2.93 -3.44 14.30
C GLY A 45 -4.18 -3.57 13.42
N SER A 46 -5.36 -3.73 14.03
CA SER A 46 -6.64 -3.85 13.31
C SER A 46 -7.02 -2.57 12.56
N VAL A 47 -6.79 -1.39 13.15
CA VAL A 47 -7.03 -0.12 12.46
C VAL A 47 -6.05 0.05 11.30
N GLY A 48 -4.77 -0.23 11.51
CA GLY A 48 -3.76 -0.22 10.44
C GLY A 48 -4.11 -1.17 9.29
N PHE A 49 -4.49 -2.40 9.63
CA PHE A 49 -4.93 -3.41 8.68
C PHE A 49 -6.15 -2.95 7.88
N GLY A 50 -7.19 -2.46 8.56
CA GLY A 50 -8.43 -2.01 7.93
C GLY A 50 -8.20 -0.84 6.98
N LEU A 51 -7.41 0.17 7.39
CA LEU A 51 -7.06 1.29 6.54
C LEU A 51 -6.21 0.86 5.34
N GLY A 52 -5.24 -0.01 5.56
CA GLY A 52 -4.40 -0.57 4.49
C GLY A 52 -5.22 -1.41 3.50
N TRP A 53 -6.21 -2.17 3.98
CA TRP A 53 -7.13 -2.94 3.15
C TRP A 53 -7.97 -2.05 2.24
N TRP A 54 -8.69 -1.08 2.82
CA TRP A 54 -9.55 -0.18 2.05
C TRP A 54 -8.74 0.70 1.10
N GLY A 55 -7.65 1.30 1.60
CA GLY A 55 -6.74 2.08 0.76
C GLY A 55 -6.15 1.25 -0.38
N GLY A 56 -5.77 0.00 -0.10
CA GLY A 56 -5.27 -0.95 -1.09
C GLY A 56 -6.30 -1.34 -2.14
N LEU A 57 -7.57 -1.53 -1.78
CA LEU A 57 -8.66 -1.78 -2.74
C LEU A 57 -8.84 -0.63 -3.72
N PHE A 58 -8.96 0.61 -3.21
CA PHE A 58 -9.11 1.78 -4.07
C PHE A 58 -7.88 2.00 -4.95
N TRP A 59 -6.69 1.88 -4.37
CA TRP A 59 -5.43 2.09 -5.08
C TRP A 59 -5.19 1.04 -6.17
N SER A 60 -5.40 -0.25 -5.88
CA SER A 60 -5.20 -1.33 -6.86
C SER A 60 -6.22 -1.28 -7.99
N THR A 61 -7.47 -0.91 -7.69
CA THR A 61 -8.50 -0.66 -8.72
C THR A 61 -8.09 0.47 -9.65
N ALA A 62 -7.61 1.59 -9.10
CA ALA A 62 -7.07 2.71 -9.90
C ALA A 62 -5.86 2.27 -10.75
N LEU A 63 -5.00 1.39 -10.22
CA LEU A 63 -3.86 0.84 -10.96
C LEU A 63 -4.31 -0.04 -12.14
N VAL A 64 -5.36 -0.84 -11.98
CA VAL A 64 -5.96 -1.61 -13.10
C VAL A 64 -6.49 -0.66 -14.18
N PHE A 65 -7.22 0.39 -13.80
CA PHE A 65 -7.68 1.40 -14.77
C PHE A 65 -6.52 2.11 -15.47
N TYR A 66 -5.43 2.38 -14.77
CA TYR A 66 -4.22 2.93 -15.37
C TYR A 66 -3.57 1.95 -16.35
N ALA A 67 -3.41 0.68 -15.97
CA ALA A 67 -2.81 -0.36 -16.82
C ALA A 67 -3.58 -0.55 -18.14
N ARG A 68 -4.91 -0.44 -18.13
CA ARG A 68 -5.74 -0.50 -19.34
C ARG A 68 -5.55 0.67 -20.30
N ARG A 69 -4.96 1.78 -19.86
CA ARG A 69 -4.64 2.93 -20.72
C ARG A 69 -3.25 2.82 -21.36
N VAL A 70 -2.47 1.80 -21.00
CA VAL A 70 -1.15 1.55 -21.58
C VAL A 70 -1.35 0.76 -22.88
N PRO A 71 -0.65 1.10 -23.99
CA PRO A 71 -0.88 0.48 -25.31
C PRO A 71 -0.70 -1.05 -25.32
N LEU A 72 0.27 -1.55 -24.56
CA LEU A 72 0.46 -2.97 -24.28
C LEU A 72 -0.02 -3.26 -22.86
N LEU A 73 -0.89 -4.26 -22.74
CA LEU A 73 -1.47 -4.64 -21.46
C LEU A 73 -0.38 -5.32 -20.61
N PRO A 74 0.02 -4.74 -19.46
CA PRO A 74 1.08 -5.31 -18.64
C PRO A 74 0.65 -6.66 -18.04
N PRO A 75 1.58 -7.62 -17.89
CA PRO A 75 1.26 -8.93 -17.36
C PRO A 75 0.89 -8.84 -15.87
N LEU A 76 -0.03 -9.72 -15.42
CA LEU A 76 -0.48 -9.76 -14.02
C LEU A 76 0.67 -9.93 -13.02
N GLY A 77 1.72 -10.67 -13.41
CA GLY A 77 2.94 -10.81 -12.60
C GLY A 77 3.64 -9.49 -12.33
N ALA A 78 3.72 -8.60 -13.33
CA ALA A 78 4.29 -7.27 -13.17
C ALA A 78 3.41 -6.35 -12.30
N MET A 79 2.09 -6.47 -12.39
CA MET A 79 1.18 -5.75 -11.51
C MET A 79 1.33 -6.19 -10.04
N ARG A 80 1.50 -7.50 -9.81
CA ARG A 80 1.76 -8.02 -8.46
C ARG A 80 3.11 -7.55 -7.91
N LEU A 81 4.16 -7.53 -8.74
CA LEU A 81 5.46 -6.97 -8.37
C LEU A 81 5.34 -5.47 -8.03
N ALA A 82 4.66 -4.70 -8.87
CA ALA A 82 4.42 -3.27 -8.64
C ALA A 82 3.71 -3.02 -7.30
N THR A 83 2.79 -3.90 -6.91
CA THR A 83 2.10 -3.81 -5.62
C THR A 83 3.02 -4.07 -4.44
N TRP A 84 3.88 -5.09 -4.51
CA TRP A 84 4.88 -5.34 -3.46
C TRP A 84 5.87 -4.19 -3.31
N VAL A 85 6.33 -3.64 -4.44
CA VAL A 85 7.20 -2.46 -4.47
C VAL A 85 6.49 -1.26 -3.85
N ALA A 86 5.23 -1.01 -4.21
CA ALA A 86 4.44 0.07 -3.63
C ALA A 86 4.28 -0.09 -2.12
N ALA A 87 3.93 -1.29 -1.64
CA ALA A 87 3.77 -1.57 -0.22
C ALA A 87 5.08 -1.36 0.57
N ALA A 88 6.20 -1.84 0.04
CA ALA A 88 7.51 -1.67 0.66
C ALA A 88 7.94 -0.20 0.70
N ILE A 89 7.75 0.54 -0.40
CA ILE A 89 8.09 1.97 -0.48
C ILE A 89 7.19 2.79 0.43
N LEU A 90 5.88 2.50 0.47
CA LEU A 90 4.95 3.15 1.37
C LEU A 90 5.41 2.98 2.82
N ALA A 91 5.70 1.74 3.23
CA ALA A 91 6.19 1.45 4.56
C ALA A 91 7.51 2.18 4.87
N ALA A 92 8.51 2.02 4.01
CA ALA A 92 9.84 2.59 4.21
C ALA A 92 9.83 4.12 4.24
N ALA A 93 9.18 4.77 3.26
CA ALA A 93 9.15 6.22 3.15
C ALA A 93 8.35 6.83 4.31
N SER A 94 7.21 6.25 4.68
CA SER A 94 6.41 6.77 5.78
C SER A 94 7.10 6.58 7.14
N LEU A 95 7.80 5.46 7.36
CA LEU A 95 8.57 5.27 8.60
C LEU A 95 9.80 6.18 8.65
N ALA A 96 10.53 6.35 7.54
CA ALA A 96 11.68 7.24 7.47
C ALA A 96 11.30 8.71 7.71
N LEU A 97 10.23 9.18 7.07
CA LEU A 97 9.72 10.54 7.29
C LEU A 97 9.24 10.72 8.74
N ARG A 98 8.59 9.70 9.31
CA ARG A 98 8.16 9.75 10.71
C ARG A 98 9.34 9.80 11.67
N ALA A 99 10.40 9.03 11.42
CA ALA A 99 11.64 9.07 12.18
C ALA A 99 12.34 10.44 12.08
N GLY A 100 12.21 11.12 10.93
CA GLY A 100 12.65 12.50 10.72
C GLY A 100 11.75 13.58 11.34
N GLY A 101 10.71 13.21 12.09
CA GLY A 101 9.84 14.15 12.82
C GLY A 101 8.62 14.65 12.03
N ALA A 102 8.39 14.17 10.80
CA ALA A 102 7.21 14.56 10.04
C ALA A 102 5.91 14.09 10.72
N SER A 103 4.82 14.82 10.50
CA SER A 103 3.50 14.40 11.00
C SER A 103 3.08 13.06 10.37
N VAL A 104 2.20 12.31 11.04
CA VAL A 104 1.69 11.02 10.54
C VAL A 104 1.04 11.19 9.16
N VAL A 105 0.24 12.26 9.00
CA VAL A 105 -0.45 12.58 7.74
C VAL A 105 0.56 12.86 6.62
N LEU A 106 1.58 13.68 6.87
CA LEU A 106 2.61 13.98 5.87
C LEU A 106 3.43 12.75 5.51
N SER A 107 3.78 11.93 6.50
CA SER A 107 4.58 10.72 6.31
C SER A 107 3.85 9.70 5.44
N ILE A 108 2.57 9.44 5.73
CA ILE A 108 1.73 8.53 4.96
C ILE A 108 1.42 9.10 3.57
N GLY A 109 1.07 10.39 3.50
CA GLY A 109 0.74 11.07 2.24
C GLY A 109 1.90 11.07 1.25
N ALA A 110 3.10 11.46 1.69
CA ALA A 110 4.29 11.45 0.85
C ALA A 110 4.69 10.01 0.46
N GLY A 111 4.64 9.06 1.41
CA GLY A 111 4.90 7.65 1.13
C GLY A 111 3.96 7.09 0.06
N LEU A 112 2.67 7.43 0.12
CA LEU A 112 1.67 6.99 -0.85
C LEU A 112 1.95 7.56 -2.24
N VAL A 113 2.34 8.84 -2.35
CA VAL A 113 2.70 9.45 -3.63
C VAL A 113 3.90 8.74 -4.25
N VAL A 114 4.98 8.56 -3.48
CA VAL A 114 6.21 7.91 -3.98
C VAL A 114 5.94 6.44 -4.36
N ALA A 115 5.18 5.71 -3.53
CA ALA A 115 4.77 4.34 -3.83
C ALA A 115 3.95 4.24 -5.12
N THR A 116 3.04 5.19 -5.34
CA THR A 116 2.20 5.24 -6.55
C THR A 116 3.03 5.53 -7.80
N VAL A 117 3.97 6.48 -7.71
CA VAL A 117 4.89 6.79 -8.82
C VAL A 117 5.74 5.56 -9.15
N ALA A 118 6.32 4.90 -8.14
CA ALA A 118 7.12 3.70 -8.34
C ALA A 118 6.33 2.56 -8.98
N ALA A 119 5.10 2.30 -8.52
CA ALA A 119 4.24 1.29 -9.11
C ALA A 119 3.94 1.57 -10.59
N ARG A 120 3.61 2.83 -10.93
CA ARG A 120 3.37 3.23 -12.32
C ARG A 120 4.60 3.04 -13.19
N LEU A 121 5.79 3.34 -12.68
CA LEU A 121 7.04 3.11 -13.40
C LEU A 121 7.31 1.61 -13.63
N VAL A 122 7.07 0.76 -12.64
CA VAL A 122 7.20 -0.71 -12.80
C VAL A 122 6.24 -1.23 -13.86
N VAL A 123 4.97 -0.78 -13.82
CA VAL A 123 3.95 -1.17 -14.80
C VAL A 123 4.31 -0.70 -16.21
N ALA A 124 4.70 0.56 -16.38
CA ALA A 124 5.10 1.12 -17.68
C ALA A 124 6.34 0.41 -18.25
N ARG A 125 7.33 0.12 -17.41
CA ARG A 125 8.53 -0.63 -17.83
C ARG A 125 8.19 -2.06 -18.26
N ALA A 126 7.27 -2.72 -17.58
CA ALA A 126 6.84 -4.07 -17.95
C ALA A 126 6.11 -4.07 -19.30
N ALA A 127 5.19 -3.14 -19.52
CA ALA A 127 4.48 -3.01 -20.81
C ALA A 127 5.43 -2.75 -21.99
N ASN A 128 6.46 -1.94 -21.80
CA ASN A 128 7.45 -1.66 -22.85
C ASN A 128 8.35 -2.87 -23.19
N ARG A 129 8.52 -3.82 -22.26
CA ARG A 129 9.32 -5.04 -22.50
C ARG A 129 8.57 -6.11 -23.29
N GLU A 130 7.24 -6.10 -23.26
CA GLU A 130 6.43 -7.02 -24.06
C GLU A 130 6.20 -6.53 -25.50
N GLY A 131 6.46 -5.25 -25.76
CA GLY A 131 6.41 -4.68 -27.12
C GLY A 131 7.71 -4.80 -27.92
N GLN A 132 8.76 -5.40 -27.34
CA GLN A 132 10.07 -5.68 -27.98
C GLN A 132 10.18 -7.17 -28.29
#